data_AF-A0A0A2EH35-F1
#
_entry.id   AF-A0A0A2EH35-F1
#
_cell.length_a   1.000
_cell.length_b   1.000
_cell.length_c   1.000
_cell.angle_alpha   90.00
_cell.angle_beta   90.00
_cell.angle_gamma   90.00
#
_symmetry.space_group_name_H-M   'P 1'
#
loop_
_entity.id
_entity.type
_entity.pdbx_description
1 polymer ?
#
loop_
_entity_poly.entity_id
_entity_poly.type
_entity_poly.pdbx_seq_one_letter_code
_entity_poly.pdbx_strand_id
1 'polypeptide(L)'
;MKVEIKKLFILLTAVVMGVACTKPQKGISSIEDLKPVVYNQEADKEISAEKTGNVFPDPTDGGKYKNEYLVTIEKQYLIKPMSVVKDTDGDVIYPGSILRGGSFIKGQYDPVVLENEFNPVTLSMSLRGNINVYSEVKPKLSQIRSAMNDLLAKQKANIDYTYVPTVWSFESHEITTKESMKQALKIHASVALTSGIAKADFGYEQSKNSNSEEKYIMVAFRQVLYNAAIDPKHYTQWINGNISVKDLGEYEPLYISSVEYGRTGYILVQTKQSASETSQMIQASISVATGYVKGGADMEYSKKLQKLFSENKVKIKIYGGPVELGNKVTSYKGFIKFVQMPTAETLTKTSVPVSYKVRRLKDNTLVDVLDTYTESKLVLRD
;
A
#
# COMPACT_ATOMS: atom_id res chain seq x y z
N MET A 1 62.79 -7.54 19.45
CA MET A 1 62.18 -6.76 20.55
C MET A 1 62.03 -5.30 20.09
N LYS A 2 60.83 -4.93 19.63
CA LYS A 2 60.25 -3.57 19.63
C LYS A 2 58.93 -3.68 18.86
N VAL A 3 57.84 -3.63 19.62
CA VAL A 3 56.47 -3.58 19.10
C VAL A 3 56.19 -2.12 18.77
N GLU A 4 55.96 -1.79 17.49
CA GLU A 4 55.39 -0.51 17.11
C GLU A 4 53.87 -0.63 17.04
N ILE A 5 53.21 -0.03 18.04
CA ILE A 5 51.76 0.15 18.09
C ILE A 5 51.43 1.35 17.21
N LYS A 6 50.91 1.12 16.00
CA LYS A 6 50.26 2.18 15.22
C LYS A 6 48.98 2.60 15.94
N LYS A 7 48.99 3.79 16.54
CA LYS A 7 47.82 4.44 17.13
C LYS A 7 46.78 4.69 16.04
N LEU A 8 45.66 3.97 16.12
CA LEU A 8 44.46 4.24 15.35
C LEU A 8 43.79 5.48 15.95
N PHE A 9 43.84 6.61 15.23
CA PHE A 9 43.06 7.80 15.57
C PHE A 9 41.60 7.52 15.25
N ILE A 10 40.82 7.17 16.28
CA ILE A 10 39.36 7.14 16.19
C ILE A 10 38.89 8.59 16.33
N LEU A 11 38.44 9.19 15.23
CA LEU A 11 37.72 10.46 15.25
C LEU A 11 36.36 10.20 15.91
N LEU A 12 36.26 10.48 17.22
CA LEU A 12 34.99 10.51 17.93
C LEU A 12 34.28 11.81 17.52
N THR A 13 33.41 11.75 16.51
CA THR A 13 32.47 12.84 16.24
C THR A 13 31.44 12.89 17.35
N ALA A 14 31.65 13.80 18.31
CA ALA A 14 30.66 14.14 19.30
C ALA A 14 29.40 14.66 18.58
N VAL A 15 28.36 13.82 18.51
CA VAL A 15 27.03 14.26 18.12
C VAL A 15 26.51 15.14 19.25
N VAL A 16 26.64 16.46 19.08
CA VAL A 16 25.95 17.43 19.91
C VAL A 16 24.45 17.20 19.69
N MET A 17 23.79 16.56 20.65
CA MET A 17 22.33 16.57 20.74
C MET A 17 21.92 18.01 21.04
N GLY A 18 21.72 18.79 19.98
CA GLY A 18 21.00 20.04 20.06
C GLY A 18 19.57 19.70 20.43
N VAL A 19 19.24 19.84 21.72
CA VAL A 19 17.86 20.02 22.16
C VAL A 19 17.41 21.34 21.52
N ALA A 20 16.84 21.25 20.33
CA ALA A 20 16.16 22.37 19.72
C ALA A 20 14.93 22.65 20.58
N CYS A 21 15.07 23.56 21.54
CA CYS A 21 13.94 24.31 22.07
C CYS A 21 13.22 24.96 20.89
N THR A 22 12.14 24.33 20.43
CA THR A 22 11.17 24.96 19.55
C THR A 22 10.64 26.18 20.28
N LYS A 23 11.05 27.37 19.81
CA LYS A 23 10.40 28.61 20.22
C LYS A 23 8.90 28.46 19.93
N PRO A 24 7.99 28.82 20.85
CA PRO A 24 6.56 28.79 20.56
C PRO A 24 6.30 29.69 19.34
N GLN A 25 5.78 29.12 18.26
CA GLN A 25 5.34 29.88 17.08
C GLN A 25 4.23 30.83 17.52
N LYS A 26 4.57 32.11 17.72
CA LYS A 26 3.59 33.20 17.87
C LYS A 26 2.78 33.27 16.56
N GLY A 27 1.51 32.87 16.59
CA GLY A 27 0.56 33.14 15.51
C GLY A 27 -0.46 32.04 15.23
N ILE A 28 -0.18 30.77 15.56
CA ILE A 28 -1.13 29.67 15.32
C ILE A 28 -2.11 29.60 16.49
N SER A 29 -3.36 29.96 16.24
CA SER A 29 -4.42 29.98 17.26
C SER A 29 -5.56 29.02 16.95
N SER A 30 -5.69 28.63 15.69
CA SER A 30 -6.74 27.74 15.20
C SER A 30 -6.22 26.77 14.13
N ILE A 31 -7.02 25.75 13.82
CA ILE A 31 -6.77 24.84 12.70
C ILE A 31 -6.66 25.60 11.36
N GLU A 32 -7.22 26.80 11.26
CA GLU A 32 -7.18 27.59 10.03
C GLU A 32 -5.80 28.12 9.68
N ASP A 33 -4.94 28.27 10.69
CA ASP A 33 -3.58 28.80 10.58
C ASP A 33 -2.56 27.70 10.26
N LEU A 34 -2.97 26.43 10.23
CA LEU A 34 -2.08 25.30 10.00
C LEU A 34 -1.71 25.14 8.53
N LYS A 35 -0.50 24.62 8.28
CA LYS A 35 -0.03 24.33 6.91
C LYS A 35 -0.90 23.22 6.31
N PRO A 36 -1.29 23.33 5.03
CA PRO A 36 -2.05 22.28 4.41
C PRO A 36 -1.18 21.03 4.19
N VAL A 37 -1.78 19.85 4.25
CA VAL A 37 -1.12 18.62 3.82
C VAL A 37 -1.26 18.51 2.31
N VAL A 38 -0.19 18.91 1.62
CA VAL A 38 -0.05 18.85 0.17
C VAL A 38 1.30 18.24 -0.18
N TYR A 39 1.34 17.48 -1.27
CA TYR A 39 2.55 16.86 -1.78
C TYR A 39 2.97 17.57 -3.07
N ASN A 40 4.21 18.06 -3.11
CA ASN A 40 4.76 18.70 -4.29
C ASN A 40 5.30 17.65 -5.26
N GLN A 41 5.19 17.93 -6.57
CA GLN A 41 5.84 17.10 -7.57
C GLN A 41 7.34 17.31 -7.56
N GLU A 42 8.08 16.21 -7.60
CA GLU A 42 9.55 16.20 -7.65
C GLU A 42 10.02 15.47 -8.90
N ALA A 43 11.12 15.93 -9.49
CA ALA A 43 11.72 15.27 -10.66
C ALA A 43 12.49 14.01 -10.23
N ASP A 44 12.56 13.03 -11.13
CA ASP A 44 13.37 11.83 -10.95
C ASP A 44 14.82 12.20 -10.61
N LYS A 45 15.39 11.51 -9.63
CA LYS A 45 16.74 11.79 -9.11
C LYS A 45 17.61 10.56 -9.20
N GLU A 46 18.75 10.66 -9.89
CA GLU A 46 19.77 9.61 -9.85
C GLU A 46 20.42 9.58 -8.45
N ILE A 47 20.34 8.41 -7.80
CA ILE A 47 20.89 8.18 -6.47
C ILE A 47 22.29 7.55 -6.58
N SER A 48 22.48 6.64 -7.53
CA SER A 48 23.77 6.00 -7.78
C SER A 48 23.89 5.49 -9.21
N ALA A 49 25.13 5.33 -9.67
CA ALA A 49 25.48 4.61 -10.89
C ALA A 49 26.74 3.79 -10.66
N GLU A 50 26.59 2.47 -10.62
CA GLU A 50 27.67 1.53 -10.37
C GLU A 50 28.07 0.83 -11.67
N LYS A 51 29.35 0.93 -12.06
CA LYS A 51 29.87 0.25 -13.24
C LYS A 51 29.84 -1.27 -13.03
N THR A 52 29.21 -2.01 -13.94
CA THR A 52 29.06 -3.47 -13.84
C THR A 52 30.31 -4.24 -14.28
N GLY A 53 31.17 -3.60 -15.07
CA GLY A 53 32.31 -4.24 -15.74
C GLY A 53 31.97 -4.82 -17.12
N ASN A 54 30.68 -4.90 -17.48
CA ASN A 54 30.26 -5.31 -18.81
C ASN A 54 30.37 -4.16 -19.81
N VAL A 55 30.56 -4.52 -21.08
CA VAL A 55 30.62 -3.59 -22.21
C VAL A 55 29.76 -4.13 -23.34
N PHE A 56 28.83 -3.33 -23.84
CA PHE A 56 27.92 -3.72 -24.92
C PHE A 56 27.88 -2.65 -26.01
N PRO A 57 27.58 -3.02 -27.27
CA PRO A 57 27.31 -2.06 -28.32
C PRO A 57 25.99 -1.31 -28.03
N ASP A 58 26.05 0.02 -27.99
CA ASP A 58 24.87 0.88 -27.80
C ASP A 58 24.16 1.12 -29.15
N PRO A 59 22.95 0.55 -29.35
CA PRO A 59 22.22 0.71 -30.61
C PRO A 59 21.77 2.15 -30.86
N THR A 60 21.74 3.01 -29.84
CA THR A 60 21.34 4.42 -29.96
C THR A 60 22.49 5.34 -30.37
N ASP A 61 23.74 4.85 -30.31
CA ASP A 61 24.96 5.59 -30.67
C ASP A 61 25.79 4.77 -31.68
N GLY A 62 25.13 4.30 -32.74
CA GLY A 62 25.80 3.65 -33.88
C GLY A 62 26.53 2.35 -33.55
N GLY A 63 26.15 1.66 -32.46
CA GLY A 63 26.77 0.41 -32.03
C GLY A 63 28.11 0.57 -31.31
N LYS A 64 28.47 1.79 -30.87
CA LYS A 64 29.69 1.99 -30.08
C LYS A 64 29.63 1.19 -28.78
N TYR A 65 30.76 0.57 -28.44
CA TYR A 65 30.90 -0.18 -27.20
C TYR A 65 30.95 0.79 -26.02
N LYS A 66 29.98 0.66 -25.11
CA LYS A 66 29.84 1.48 -23.91
C LYS A 66 29.80 0.62 -22.66
N ASN A 67 30.24 1.21 -21.57
CA ASN A 67 30.23 0.56 -20.26
C ASN A 67 28.78 0.44 -19.75
N GLU A 68 28.40 -0.73 -19.26
CA GLU A 68 27.11 -0.92 -18.60
C GLU A 68 27.19 -0.49 -17.13
N TYR A 69 26.25 0.34 -16.72
CA TYR A 69 26.06 0.80 -15.35
C TYR A 69 24.73 0.31 -14.79
N LEU A 70 24.74 -0.15 -13.55
CA LEU A 70 23.55 -0.32 -12.74
C LEU A 70 23.20 1.03 -12.09
N VAL A 71 22.18 1.69 -12.62
CA VAL A 71 21.75 3.02 -12.20
C VAL A 71 20.54 2.89 -11.30
N THR A 72 20.59 3.48 -10.10
CA THR A 72 19.44 3.56 -9.18
C THR A 72 18.87 4.97 -9.21
N ILE A 73 17.57 5.06 -9.47
CA ILE A 73 16.83 6.31 -9.60
C ILE A 73 15.74 6.32 -8.53
N GLU A 74 15.65 7.43 -7.78
CA GLU A 74 14.50 7.75 -6.96
C GLU A 74 13.42 8.38 -7.84
N LYS A 75 12.23 7.80 -7.80
CA LYS A 75 11.05 8.24 -8.54
C LYS A 75 9.91 8.54 -7.60
N GLN A 76 9.08 9.48 -7.99
CA GLN A 76 7.84 9.79 -7.31
C GLN A 76 6.65 9.04 -7.95
N TYR A 77 5.69 8.62 -7.14
CA TYR A 77 4.45 8.01 -7.62
C TYR A 77 3.24 8.48 -6.83
N LEU A 78 2.09 8.53 -7.51
CA LEU A 78 0.80 8.76 -6.90
C LEU A 78 0.25 7.46 -6.29
N ILE A 79 -0.02 7.47 -4.99
CA ILE A 79 -0.61 6.33 -4.30
C ILE A 79 -2.13 6.36 -4.45
N LYS A 80 -2.67 5.64 -5.44
CA LYS A 80 -4.13 5.62 -5.70
C LYS A 80 -4.68 4.25 -6.09
N PRO A 81 -5.59 3.66 -5.30
CA PRO A 81 -5.89 4.01 -3.91
C PRO A 81 -4.74 3.61 -2.96
N MET A 82 -4.68 4.20 -1.76
CA MET A 82 -3.74 3.77 -0.72
C MET A 82 -4.17 2.43 -0.15
N SER A 83 -3.27 1.46 -0.15
CA SER A 83 -3.52 0.10 0.32
C SER A 83 -3.30 -0.04 1.82
N VAL A 84 -4.07 -0.92 2.44
CA VAL A 84 -3.79 -1.44 3.79
C VAL A 84 -3.06 -2.76 3.64
N VAL A 85 -1.84 -2.86 4.19
CA VAL A 85 -0.98 -4.06 4.08
C VAL A 85 -0.51 -4.59 5.43
N LYS A 86 -1.04 -4.06 6.53
CA LYS A 86 -0.86 -4.64 7.86
C LYS A 86 -2.21 -4.83 8.51
N ASP A 87 -2.43 -6.02 9.02
CA ASP A 87 -3.67 -6.34 9.73
C ASP A 87 -3.86 -5.46 10.99
N THR A 88 -2.76 -5.02 11.62
CA THR A 88 -2.77 -4.12 12.79
C THR A 88 -3.19 -2.69 12.46
N ASP A 89 -3.10 -2.27 11.19
CA ASP A 89 -3.46 -0.89 10.84
C ASP A 89 -4.96 -0.65 10.98
N GLY A 90 -5.80 -1.69 11.11
CA GLY A 90 -7.23 -1.58 11.36
C GLY A 90 -7.62 -0.97 12.72
N ASP A 91 -6.67 -0.74 13.62
CA ASP A 91 -6.89 0.05 14.85
C ASP A 91 -6.80 1.57 14.60
N VAL A 92 -6.15 1.99 13.51
CA VAL A 92 -5.95 3.41 13.15
C VAL A 92 -6.65 3.78 11.84
N ILE A 93 -6.71 2.87 10.87
CA ILE A 93 -7.35 3.05 9.57
C ILE A 93 -8.79 2.54 9.65
N TYR A 94 -9.69 3.44 10.05
CA TYR A 94 -11.14 3.23 10.06
C TYR A 94 -11.87 4.52 9.66
N PRO A 95 -13.08 4.45 9.09
CA PRO A 95 -13.82 5.65 8.69
C PRO A 95 -13.99 6.64 9.85
N GLY A 96 -13.57 7.89 9.63
CA GLY A 96 -13.64 8.97 10.63
C GLY A 96 -12.42 9.06 11.55
N SER A 97 -11.46 8.14 11.47
CA SER A 97 -10.20 8.26 12.21
C SER A 97 -9.46 9.54 11.82
N ILE A 98 -9.05 10.34 12.80
CA ILE A 98 -8.35 11.60 12.60
C ILE A 98 -6.85 11.38 12.79
N LEU A 99 -6.06 11.76 11.80
CA LEU A 99 -4.60 11.58 11.75
C LEU A 99 -3.86 12.90 11.81
N ARG A 100 -2.71 12.89 12.48
CA ARG A 100 -1.80 14.04 12.55
C ARG A 100 -1.14 14.25 11.18
N GLY A 101 -1.38 15.39 10.54
CA GLY A 101 -0.92 15.67 9.17
C GLY A 101 0.60 15.58 9.01
N GLY A 102 1.37 16.11 9.96
CA GLY A 102 2.84 16.10 9.90
C GLY A 102 3.45 14.70 10.02
N SER A 103 2.80 13.79 10.75
CA SER A 103 3.18 12.37 10.81
C SER A 103 2.76 11.65 9.54
N PHE A 104 1.55 11.95 9.05
CA PHE A 104 1.03 11.35 7.83
C PHE A 104 1.95 11.65 6.64
N ILE A 105 2.46 12.87 6.46
CA ILE A 105 3.43 13.20 5.39
C ILE A 105 4.66 12.27 5.39
N LYS A 106 5.06 11.76 6.56
CA LYS A 106 6.22 10.88 6.74
C LYS A 106 5.89 9.39 6.64
N GLY A 107 4.68 9.03 6.20
CA GLY A 107 4.21 7.64 6.15
C GLY A 107 3.95 7.03 7.53
N GLN A 108 3.61 7.86 8.53
CA GLN A 108 3.27 7.43 9.90
C GLN A 108 1.79 7.70 10.19
N TYR A 109 1.12 6.71 10.77
CA TYR A 109 -0.32 6.76 11.08
C TYR A 109 -0.51 7.10 12.56
N ASP A 110 -0.33 8.36 12.90
CA ASP A 110 -0.46 8.83 14.28
C ASP A 110 -1.87 9.41 14.50
N PRO A 111 -2.74 8.77 15.29
CA PRO A 111 -4.06 9.30 15.59
C PRO A 111 -3.96 10.56 16.45
N VAL A 112 -4.84 11.52 16.21
CA VAL A 112 -5.01 12.69 17.09
C VAL A 112 -5.97 12.33 18.22
N VAL A 113 -5.50 12.44 19.46
CA VAL A 113 -6.34 12.31 20.65
C VAL A 113 -6.78 13.71 21.06
N LEU A 114 -8.06 14.01 20.86
CA LEU A 114 -8.66 15.28 21.24
C LEU A 114 -9.38 15.16 22.59
N GLU A 115 -9.22 16.17 23.44
CA GLU A 115 -10.04 16.32 24.66
C GLU A 115 -11.49 16.71 24.33
N ASN A 116 -11.69 17.30 23.15
CA ASN A 116 -12.98 17.74 22.66
C ASN A 116 -13.98 16.57 22.54
N GLU A 117 -15.25 16.86 22.85
CA GLU A 117 -16.31 15.91 22.56
C GLU A 117 -16.62 15.86 21.06
N PHE A 118 -16.90 14.64 20.58
CA PHE A 118 -17.37 14.42 19.22
C PHE A 118 -18.90 14.39 19.17
N ASN A 119 -19.44 15.08 18.16
CA ASN A 119 -20.82 14.92 17.71
C ASN A 119 -20.94 13.69 16.80
N PRO A 120 -22.15 13.11 16.67
CA PRO A 120 -22.42 12.08 15.68
C PRO A 120 -22.14 12.57 14.25
N VAL A 121 -21.51 11.70 13.46
CA VAL A 121 -21.32 11.81 12.02
C VAL A 121 -22.05 10.65 11.33
N THR A 122 -22.39 10.84 10.08
CA THR A 122 -23.07 9.84 9.27
C THR A 122 -22.03 8.88 8.69
N LEU A 123 -22.03 7.63 9.17
CA LEU A 123 -21.30 6.51 8.56
C LEU A 123 -22.22 5.83 7.55
N SER A 124 -21.80 5.77 6.29
CA SER A 124 -22.55 5.17 5.18
C SER A 124 -21.79 4.00 4.57
N MET A 125 -22.51 2.96 4.15
CA MET A 125 -21.97 1.76 3.54
C MET A 125 -22.58 1.50 2.17
N SER A 126 -21.78 1.02 1.22
CA SER A 126 -22.24 0.75 -0.16
C SER A 126 -23.00 -0.56 -0.35
N LEU A 127 -23.46 -1.19 0.73
CA LEU A 127 -24.22 -2.44 0.69
C LEU A 127 -25.61 -2.21 0.09
N ARG A 128 -26.22 -3.27 -0.43
CA ARG A 128 -27.59 -3.24 -0.98
C ARG A 128 -28.44 -4.33 -0.34
N GLY A 129 -29.76 -4.16 -0.44
CA GLY A 129 -30.75 -5.05 0.13
C GLY A 129 -31.82 -4.26 0.89
N ASN A 130 -32.69 -4.97 1.59
CA ASN A 130 -33.70 -4.36 2.45
C ASN A 130 -33.10 -4.04 3.83
N ILE A 131 -32.13 -3.13 3.86
CA ILE A 131 -31.31 -2.79 5.02
C ILE A 131 -31.16 -1.28 5.16
N ASN A 132 -30.91 -0.82 6.38
CA ASN A 132 -30.35 0.51 6.59
C ASN A 132 -28.88 0.48 6.16
N VAL A 133 -28.47 1.45 5.34
CA VAL A 133 -27.10 1.56 4.81
C VAL A 133 -26.26 2.60 5.53
N TYR A 134 -26.83 3.31 6.52
CA TYR A 134 -26.13 4.32 7.29
C TYR A 134 -26.46 4.25 8.78
N SER A 135 -25.58 4.83 9.60
CA SER A 135 -25.76 5.00 11.03
C SER A 135 -25.12 6.31 11.49
N GLU A 136 -25.74 6.98 12.47
CA GLU A 136 -25.15 8.13 13.15
C GLU A 136 -24.24 7.65 14.28
N VAL A 137 -22.98 8.03 14.25
CA VAL A 137 -21.93 7.48 15.11
C VAL A 137 -20.95 8.55 15.52
N LYS A 138 -20.41 8.52 16.75
CA LYS A 138 -19.22 9.33 17.01
C LYS A 138 -18.03 8.66 16.31
N PRO A 139 -17.11 9.42 15.69
CA PRO A 139 -15.93 8.90 14.99
C PRO A 139 -14.87 8.37 15.97
N LYS A 140 -15.25 7.38 16.79
CA LYS A 140 -14.41 6.63 17.72
C LYS A 140 -14.36 5.18 17.25
N LEU A 141 -13.17 4.59 17.27
CA LEU A 141 -12.93 3.22 16.78
C LEU A 141 -13.99 2.21 17.25
N SER A 142 -14.29 2.16 18.54
CA SER A 142 -15.26 1.21 19.12
C SER A 142 -16.69 1.43 18.61
N GLN A 143 -17.11 2.70 18.45
CA GLN A 143 -18.44 3.03 17.94
C GLN A 143 -18.57 2.75 16.45
N ILE A 144 -17.53 3.06 15.67
CA ILE A 144 -17.46 2.71 14.26
C ILE A 144 -17.55 1.20 14.07
N ARG A 145 -16.78 0.42 14.86
CA ARG A 145 -16.86 -1.05 14.83
C ARG A 145 -18.25 -1.57 15.18
N SER A 146 -18.88 -1.02 16.22
CA SER A 146 -20.25 -1.40 16.61
C SER A 146 -21.25 -1.11 15.49
N ALA A 147 -21.21 0.09 14.91
CA ALA A 147 -22.12 0.47 13.85
C ALA A 147 -21.91 -0.35 12.57
N MET A 148 -20.65 -0.62 12.19
CA MET A 148 -20.36 -1.55 11.10
C MET A 148 -20.93 -2.94 11.36
N ASN A 149 -20.79 -3.47 12.57
CA ASN A 149 -21.37 -4.76 12.94
C ASN A 149 -22.90 -4.74 12.86
N ASP A 150 -23.53 -3.63 13.20
CA ASP A 150 -24.98 -3.47 13.10
C ASP A 150 -25.47 -3.38 11.65
N LEU A 151 -24.73 -2.66 10.79
CA LEU A 151 -25.05 -2.48 9.37
C LEU A 151 -24.72 -3.73 8.52
N LEU A 152 -23.73 -4.52 8.93
CA LEU A 152 -23.31 -5.74 8.21
C LEU A 152 -23.83 -7.02 8.88
N ALA A 153 -23.31 -7.32 10.07
CA ALA A 153 -23.40 -8.66 10.65
C ALA A 153 -24.82 -8.97 11.14
N LYS A 154 -25.49 -7.99 11.75
CA LYS A 154 -26.89 -8.13 12.20
C LYS A 154 -27.88 -8.14 11.05
N GLN A 155 -27.53 -7.54 9.91
CA GLN A 155 -28.40 -7.44 8.73
C GLN A 155 -28.11 -8.50 7.65
N LYS A 156 -27.21 -9.45 7.91
CA LYS A 156 -26.72 -10.43 6.91
C LYS A 156 -27.81 -11.14 6.09
N ALA A 157 -28.96 -11.44 6.69
CA ALA A 157 -30.06 -12.13 6.01
C ALA A 157 -30.82 -11.24 5.01
N ASN A 158 -30.71 -9.92 5.15
CA ASN A 158 -31.38 -8.92 4.34
C ASN A 158 -30.45 -8.25 3.31
N ILE A 159 -29.14 -8.53 3.37
CA ILE A 159 -28.17 -8.06 2.39
C ILE A 159 -28.39 -8.82 1.08
N ASP A 160 -28.50 -8.07 -0.02
CA ASP A 160 -28.53 -8.63 -1.35
C ASP A 160 -27.10 -8.86 -1.86
N TYR A 161 -26.63 -10.10 -1.71
CA TYR A 161 -25.30 -10.50 -2.13
C TYR A 161 -25.11 -10.60 -3.65
N THR A 162 -26.18 -10.49 -4.45
CA THR A 162 -26.07 -10.49 -5.93
C THR A 162 -25.43 -9.21 -6.46
N TYR A 163 -25.48 -8.12 -5.68
CA TYR A 163 -24.89 -6.82 -6.04
C TYR A 163 -23.48 -6.60 -5.49
N VAL A 164 -22.91 -7.56 -4.76
CA VAL A 164 -21.52 -7.47 -4.30
C VAL A 164 -20.60 -7.56 -5.53
N PRO A 165 -19.81 -6.53 -5.86
CA PRO A 165 -19.00 -6.54 -7.05
C PRO A 165 -18.00 -7.71 -7.04
N THR A 166 -17.98 -8.47 -8.14
CA THR A 166 -17.02 -9.57 -8.37
C THR A 166 -15.83 -9.12 -9.21
N VAL A 167 -15.70 -7.81 -9.45
CA VAL A 167 -14.68 -7.24 -10.33
C VAL A 167 -13.32 -7.30 -9.65
N TRP A 168 -12.38 -7.93 -10.36
CA TRP A 168 -10.98 -7.93 -9.99
C TRP A 168 -10.26 -6.81 -10.74
N SER A 169 -9.48 -6.02 -10.02
CA SER A 169 -8.49 -5.12 -10.62
C SER A 169 -7.10 -5.75 -10.49
N PHE A 170 -6.29 -5.64 -11.55
CA PHE A 170 -4.92 -6.13 -11.59
C PHE A 170 -3.95 -5.01 -11.91
N GLU A 171 -2.80 -5.04 -11.26
CA GLU A 171 -1.69 -4.14 -11.55
C GLU A 171 -0.38 -4.89 -11.38
N SER A 172 0.58 -4.62 -12.26
CA SER A 172 1.84 -5.36 -12.31
C SER A 172 3.02 -4.42 -12.45
N HIS A 173 4.03 -4.61 -11.62
CA HIS A 173 5.27 -3.83 -11.64
C HIS A 173 6.49 -4.74 -11.56
N GLU A 174 7.56 -4.32 -12.22
CA GLU A 174 8.86 -4.95 -12.06
C GLU A 174 9.49 -4.48 -10.74
N ILE A 175 10.07 -5.42 -9.99
CA ILE A 175 10.66 -5.17 -8.68
C ILE A 175 12.18 -5.26 -8.79
N THR A 176 12.83 -4.10 -8.80
CA THR A 176 14.28 -3.96 -8.98
C THR A 176 15.00 -3.57 -7.69
N THR A 177 14.27 -3.01 -6.73
CA THR A 177 14.74 -2.75 -5.36
C THR A 177 13.66 -3.14 -4.34
N LYS A 178 14.02 -3.18 -3.06
CA LYS A 178 13.03 -3.36 -1.97
C LYS A 178 11.99 -2.24 -1.98
N GLU A 179 12.37 -1.03 -2.36
CA GLU A 179 11.48 0.14 -2.37
C GLU A 179 10.56 0.16 -3.59
N SER A 180 10.96 -0.39 -4.74
CA SER A 180 10.06 -0.52 -5.91
C SER A 180 8.81 -1.35 -5.62
N MET A 181 8.82 -2.18 -4.57
CA MET A 181 7.60 -2.85 -4.10
C MET A 181 6.53 -1.86 -3.62
N LYS A 182 6.89 -0.66 -3.16
CA LYS A 182 5.92 0.35 -2.75
C LYS A 182 4.92 0.68 -3.86
N GLN A 183 5.38 0.72 -5.11
CA GLN A 183 4.53 0.99 -6.28
C GLN A 183 3.50 -0.12 -6.47
N ALA A 184 3.92 -1.39 -6.38
CA ALA A 184 3.03 -2.55 -6.49
C ALA A 184 2.08 -2.70 -5.30
N LEU A 185 2.57 -2.44 -4.09
CA LEU A 185 1.79 -2.50 -2.87
C LEU A 185 0.83 -1.32 -2.76
N LYS A 186 1.14 -0.17 -3.37
CA LYS A 186 0.47 1.13 -3.20
C LYS A 186 0.34 1.55 -1.74
N ILE A 187 1.45 1.45 -1.00
CA ILE A 187 1.47 1.72 0.44
C ILE A 187 2.12 3.07 0.71
N HIS A 188 1.60 3.78 1.70
CA HIS A 188 2.24 4.96 2.26
C HIS A 188 3.00 4.53 3.51
N ALA A 189 4.31 4.29 3.36
CA ALA A 189 5.10 3.55 4.34
C ALA A 189 6.57 3.97 4.34
N SER A 190 7.21 3.87 5.51
CA SER A 190 8.65 4.07 5.63
C SER A 190 9.45 2.99 4.88
N VAL A 191 10.65 3.33 4.46
CA VAL A 191 11.60 2.41 3.80
C VAL A 191 11.87 1.16 4.65
N ALA A 192 12.01 1.33 5.97
CA ALA A 192 12.27 0.22 6.90
C ALA A 192 11.11 -0.78 6.91
N LEU A 193 9.87 -0.29 6.88
CA LEU A 193 8.69 -1.13 6.82
C LEU A 193 8.60 -1.87 5.48
N THR A 194 8.74 -1.17 4.36
CA THR A 194 8.71 -1.78 3.03
C THR A 194 9.78 -2.86 2.90
N SER A 195 11.00 -2.58 3.37
CA SER A 195 12.09 -3.56 3.38
C SER A 195 11.79 -4.78 4.26
N GLY A 196 11.11 -4.58 5.39
CA GLY A 196 10.61 -5.64 6.25
C GLY A 196 9.61 -6.54 5.54
N ILE A 197 8.62 -5.96 4.85
CA ILE A 197 7.62 -6.68 4.04
C ILE A 197 8.31 -7.47 2.93
N ALA A 198 9.19 -6.82 2.16
CA ALA A 198 9.92 -7.46 1.05
C ALA A 198 10.66 -8.73 1.51
N LYS A 199 11.31 -8.66 2.68
CA LYS A 199 12.05 -9.79 3.25
C LYS A 199 11.14 -10.84 3.89
N ALA A 200 10.23 -10.42 4.77
CA ALA A 200 9.45 -11.34 5.60
C ALA A 200 8.33 -12.04 4.82
N ASP A 201 7.60 -11.31 3.98
CA ASP A 201 6.44 -11.85 3.26
C ASP A 201 6.83 -12.46 1.90
N PHE A 202 7.88 -11.96 1.25
CA PHE A 202 8.26 -12.38 -0.09
C PHE A 202 9.65 -13.02 -0.21
N GLY A 203 10.47 -12.98 0.85
CA GLY A 203 11.85 -13.48 0.78
C GLY A 203 12.70 -12.78 -0.28
N TYR A 204 12.34 -11.54 -0.64
CA TYR A 204 13.01 -10.81 -1.71
C TYR A 204 14.34 -10.25 -1.22
N GLU A 205 15.40 -10.66 -1.91
CA GLU A 205 16.71 -10.04 -1.81
C GLU A 205 17.08 -9.45 -3.16
N GLN A 206 17.50 -8.18 -3.13
CA GLN A 206 17.88 -7.46 -4.33
C GLN A 206 19.13 -8.09 -4.91
N SER A 207 19.02 -8.64 -6.12
CA SER A 207 20.19 -9.14 -6.85
C SER A 207 21.06 -7.95 -7.27
N LYS A 208 22.34 -8.00 -6.92
CA LYS A 208 23.36 -7.11 -7.50
C LYS A 208 23.95 -7.67 -8.79
N ASN A 209 23.63 -8.91 -9.14
CA ASN A 209 24.11 -9.57 -10.36
C ASN A 209 23.12 -9.35 -11.50
N SER A 210 23.58 -8.65 -12.54
CA SER A 210 22.84 -8.33 -13.77
C SER A 210 22.75 -9.48 -14.79
N ASN A 211 23.46 -10.59 -14.55
CA ASN A 211 23.56 -11.70 -15.50
C ASN A 211 22.35 -12.66 -15.52
N SER A 212 21.33 -12.40 -14.70
CA SER A 212 20.11 -13.20 -14.70
C SER A 212 19.12 -12.63 -15.71
N GLU A 213 18.73 -13.42 -16.72
CA GLU A 213 17.56 -13.10 -17.57
C GLU A 213 16.24 -13.12 -16.77
N GLU A 214 16.25 -13.70 -15.57
CA GLU A 214 15.09 -13.70 -14.68
C GLU A 214 15.03 -12.42 -13.85
N LYS A 215 13.82 -11.86 -13.78
CA LYS A 215 13.45 -10.69 -13.02
C LYS A 215 12.30 -11.00 -12.08
N TYR A 216 12.00 -10.06 -11.18
CA TYR A 216 10.89 -10.17 -10.27
C TYR A 216 9.75 -9.27 -10.73
N ILE A 217 8.58 -9.84 -10.96
CA ILE A 217 7.35 -9.11 -11.25
C ILE A 217 6.40 -9.29 -10.07
N MET A 218 5.95 -8.19 -9.47
CA MET A 218 4.86 -8.23 -8.50
C MET A 218 3.54 -7.90 -9.19
N VAL A 219 2.55 -8.77 -9.03
CA VAL A 219 1.17 -8.54 -9.48
C VAL A 219 0.27 -8.42 -8.27
N ALA A 220 -0.36 -7.26 -8.13
CA ALA A 220 -1.43 -7.03 -7.18
C ALA A 220 -2.76 -7.37 -7.83
N PHE A 221 -3.60 -8.14 -7.13
CA PHE A 221 -5.00 -8.31 -7.47
C PHE A 221 -5.85 -7.79 -6.30
N ARG A 222 -6.96 -7.13 -6.61
CA ARG A 222 -7.88 -6.59 -5.60
C ARG A 222 -9.32 -6.84 -6.02
N GLN A 223 -10.12 -7.25 -5.05
CA GLN A 223 -11.57 -7.39 -5.17
C GLN A 223 -12.20 -6.58 -4.03
N VAL A 224 -12.80 -5.44 -4.36
CA VAL A 224 -13.54 -4.59 -3.41
C VAL A 224 -14.98 -5.09 -3.36
N LEU A 225 -15.49 -5.35 -2.16
CA LEU A 225 -16.81 -5.92 -1.94
C LEU A 225 -17.81 -4.86 -1.48
N TYR A 226 -17.37 -3.96 -0.59
CA TYR A 226 -18.13 -2.78 -0.19
C TYR A 226 -17.20 -1.68 0.29
N ASN A 227 -17.76 -0.47 0.44
CA ASN A 227 -17.10 0.69 0.99
C ASN A 227 -17.83 1.14 2.27
N ALA A 228 -17.09 1.68 3.23
CA ALA A 228 -17.63 2.44 4.35
C ALA A 228 -17.01 3.85 4.34
N ALA A 229 -17.84 4.89 4.38
CA ALA A 229 -17.42 6.28 4.27
C ALA A 229 -18.13 7.18 5.29
N ILE A 230 -17.50 8.29 5.62
CA ILE A 230 -18.11 9.35 6.41
C ILE A 230 -18.59 10.46 5.48
N ASP A 231 -19.82 10.94 5.69
CA ASP A 231 -20.34 12.09 4.96
C ASP A 231 -19.50 13.34 5.27
N PRO A 232 -19.00 14.07 4.25
CA PRO A 232 -18.18 15.23 4.47
C PRO A 232 -19.01 16.34 5.13
N LYS A 233 -18.56 16.83 6.29
CA LYS A 233 -19.11 18.04 6.92
C LYS A 233 -17.96 18.90 7.45
N HIS A 234 -18.24 20.16 7.76
CA HIS A 234 -17.22 21.03 8.35
C HIS A 234 -16.81 20.50 9.74
N TYR A 235 -15.53 20.57 10.10
CA TYR A 235 -15.03 19.94 11.33
C TYR A 235 -15.69 20.45 12.61
N THR A 236 -16.15 21.72 12.63
CA THR A 236 -16.89 22.29 13.76
C THR A 236 -18.25 21.62 13.99
N GLN A 237 -18.76 20.87 13.01
CA GLN A 237 -19.95 20.04 13.17
C GLN A 237 -19.61 18.67 13.76
N TRP A 238 -18.36 18.22 13.65
CA TRP A 238 -17.87 16.94 14.16
C TRP A 238 -17.34 17.04 15.58
N ILE A 239 -16.66 18.14 15.89
CA ILE A 239 -15.85 18.33 17.09
C ILE A 239 -16.34 19.59 17.80
N ASN A 240 -16.76 19.43 19.05
CA ASN A 240 -17.27 20.53 19.86
C ASN A 240 -16.13 21.39 20.42
N GLY A 241 -16.31 22.71 20.36
CA GLY A 241 -15.36 23.67 20.91
C GLY A 241 -14.11 23.86 20.06
N ASN A 242 -13.15 24.60 20.60
CA ASN A 242 -11.90 24.90 19.90
C ASN A 242 -10.93 23.72 20.00
N ILE A 243 -10.33 23.36 18.88
CA ILE A 243 -9.29 22.33 18.84
C ILE A 243 -7.96 22.96 19.25
N SER A 244 -7.29 22.35 20.24
CA SER A 244 -5.94 22.76 20.64
C SER A 244 -4.93 22.45 19.54
N VAL A 245 -4.40 23.50 18.90
CA VAL A 245 -3.40 23.38 17.83
C VAL A 245 -2.08 22.77 18.30
N LYS A 246 -1.79 22.83 19.60
CA LYS A 246 -0.60 22.18 20.19
C LYS A 246 -0.61 20.68 19.97
N ASP A 247 -1.79 20.08 19.95
CA ASP A 247 -1.96 18.63 19.78
C ASP A 247 -1.88 18.20 18.31
N LEU A 248 -1.96 19.14 17.37
CA LEU A 248 -1.96 18.92 15.92
C LEU A 248 -0.56 19.06 15.29
N GLY A 249 0.27 19.96 15.83
CA GLY A 249 1.57 20.31 15.26
C GLY A 249 1.47 21.38 14.17
N GLU A 250 2.33 21.33 13.15
CA GLU A 250 2.41 22.38 12.13
C GLU A 250 1.41 22.23 10.96
N TYR A 251 0.89 21.02 10.76
CA TYR A 251 0.06 20.67 9.62
C TYR A 251 -1.37 20.41 10.05
N GLU A 252 -2.31 20.75 9.18
CA GLU A 252 -3.71 20.44 9.41
C GLU A 252 -3.93 18.92 9.58
N PRO A 253 -4.89 18.51 10.44
CA PRO A 253 -5.24 17.12 10.59
C PRO A 253 -5.98 16.60 9.36
N LEU A 254 -5.82 15.30 9.12
CA LEU A 254 -6.55 14.56 8.11
C LEU A 254 -7.58 13.66 8.77
N TYR A 255 -8.56 13.20 8.02
CA TYR A 255 -9.38 12.06 8.44
C TYR A 255 -9.48 11.00 7.35
N ILE A 256 -9.60 9.74 7.77
CA ILE A 256 -9.92 8.63 6.88
C ILE A 256 -11.37 8.78 6.43
N SER A 257 -11.56 9.31 5.24
CA SER A 257 -12.88 9.62 4.69
C SER A 257 -13.66 8.39 4.20
N SER A 258 -12.93 7.35 3.79
CA SER A 258 -13.52 6.17 3.18
C SER A 258 -12.54 5.02 3.26
N VAL A 259 -13.06 3.82 3.55
CA VAL A 259 -12.32 2.55 3.59
C VAL A 259 -13.05 1.56 2.69
N GLU A 260 -12.31 0.96 1.77
CA GLU A 260 -12.78 -0.15 0.93
C GLU A 260 -12.48 -1.46 1.64
N TYR A 261 -13.48 -2.32 1.72
CA TYR A 261 -13.40 -3.65 2.32
C TYR A 261 -13.48 -4.70 1.23
N GLY A 262 -12.61 -5.70 1.34
CA GLY A 262 -12.56 -6.76 0.36
C GLY A 262 -11.44 -7.74 0.64
N ARG A 263 -10.82 -8.20 -0.45
CA ARG A 263 -9.57 -8.97 -0.39
C ARG A 263 -8.58 -8.48 -1.43
N THR A 264 -7.30 -8.54 -1.10
CA THR A 264 -6.21 -8.24 -2.02
C THR A 264 -5.12 -9.28 -1.87
N GLY A 265 -4.45 -9.61 -2.96
CA GLY A 265 -3.27 -10.44 -2.92
C GLY A 265 -2.16 -9.85 -3.77
N TYR A 266 -0.95 -10.06 -3.29
CA TYR A 266 0.28 -9.63 -3.91
C TYR A 266 1.08 -10.88 -4.26
N ILE A 267 1.37 -11.04 -5.54
CA ILE A 267 2.03 -12.22 -6.09
C ILE A 267 3.37 -11.76 -6.65
N LEU A 268 4.46 -12.12 -5.98
CA LEU A 268 5.81 -11.92 -6.50
C LEU A 268 6.21 -13.15 -7.32
N VAL A 269 6.54 -12.94 -8.59
CA VAL A 269 6.90 -13.98 -9.55
C VAL A 269 8.33 -13.73 -10.06
N GLN A 270 9.21 -14.70 -9.87
CA GLN A 270 10.51 -14.73 -10.53
C GLN A 270 10.35 -15.34 -11.93
N THR A 271 10.61 -14.57 -12.98
CA THR A 271 10.30 -14.95 -14.36
C THR A 271 11.12 -14.17 -15.39
N LYS A 272 11.19 -14.69 -16.62
CA LYS A 272 11.72 -13.96 -17.80
C LYS A 272 10.64 -13.15 -18.53
N GLN A 273 9.38 -13.36 -18.18
CA GLN A 273 8.23 -12.73 -18.82
C GLN A 273 8.11 -11.26 -18.43
N SER A 274 7.46 -10.46 -19.29
CA SER A 274 7.15 -9.06 -18.99
C SER A 274 6.13 -8.92 -17.85
N ALA A 275 5.98 -7.70 -17.33
CA ALA A 275 4.95 -7.39 -16.32
C ALA A 275 3.54 -7.69 -16.85
N SER A 276 3.27 -7.32 -18.11
CA SER A 276 2.00 -7.57 -18.78
C SER A 276 1.70 -9.07 -18.94
N GLU A 277 2.66 -9.85 -19.47
CA GLU A 277 2.49 -11.30 -19.61
C GLU A 277 2.31 -12.00 -18.26
N THR A 278 3.02 -11.54 -17.23
CA THR A 278 2.87 -12.09 -15.87
C THR A 278 1.50 -11.79 -15.28
N SER A 279 0.99 -10.58 -15.49
CA SER A 279 -0.38 -10.22 -15.15
C SER A 279 -1.39 -11.10 -15.89
N GLN A 280 -1.18 -11.35 -17.18
CA GLN A 280 -2.02 -12.24 -17.99
C GLN A 280 -2.00 -13.69 -17.49
N MET A 281 -0.84 -14.23 -17.08
CA MET A 281 -0.72 -15.56 -16.46
C MET A 281 -1.64 -15.73 -15.25
N ILE A 282 -1.68 -14.71 -14.37
CA ILE A 282 -2.50 -14.71 -13.16
C ILE A 282 -3.97 -14.54 -13.50
N GLN A 283 -4.31 -13.57 -14.35
CA GLN A 283 -5.68 -13.33 -14.81
C GLN A 283 -6.28 -14.56 -15.47
N ALA A 284 -5.55 -15.20 -16.39
CA ALA A 284 -5.96 -16.43 -17.06
C ALA A 284 -6.19 -17.57 -16.06
N SER A 285 -5.31 -17.74 -15.07
CA SER A 285 -5.48 -18.76 -14.03
C SER A 285 -6.76 -18.54 -13.21
N ILE A 286 -7.11 -17.29 -12.92
CA ILE A 286 -8.36 -16.92 -12.24
C ILE A 286 -9.57 -17.17 -13.15
N SER A 287 -9.51 -16.81 -14.43
CA SER A 287 -10.57 -17.08 -15.42
C SER A 287 -10.84 -18.58 -15.57
N VAL A 288 -9.78 -19.40 -15.67
CA VAL A 288 -9.88 -20.86 -15.72
C VAL A 288 -10.50 -21.42 -14.44
N ALA A 289 -10.03 -20.94 -13.28
CA ALA A 289 -10.55 -21.37 -11.98
C ALA A 289 -12.05 -21.09 -11.81
N THR A 290 -12.51 -19.95 -12.32
CA THR A 290 -13.89 -19.47 -12.15
C THR A 290 -14.83 -19.92 -13.26
N GLY A 291 -14.36 -20.70 -14.23
CA GLY A 291 -15.16 -21.21 -15.33
C GLY A 291 -15.46 -20.18 -16.44
N TYR A 292 -14.89 -18.97 -16.35
CA TYR A 292 -14.98 -17.92 -17.38
C TYR A 292 -13.85 -18.03 -18.41
N VAL A 293 -13.58 -19.25 -18.89
CA VAL A 293 -12.50 -19.51 -19.87
C VAL A 293 -12.78 -18.76 -21.16
N LYS A 294 -11.89 -17.84 -21.57
CA LYS A 294 -12.05 -17.06 -22.81
C LYS A 294 -11.47 -17.76 -24.05
N GLY A 295 -10.86 -18.93 -23.90
CA GLY A 295 -10.32 -19.75 -25.01
C GLY A 295 -9.10 -20.60 -24.61
N GLY A 296 -8.46 -21.23 -25.59
CA GLY A 296 -7.28 -22.10 -25.39
C GLY A 296 -6.04 -21.39 -24.83
N ALA A 297 -5.90 -20.08 -25.05
CA ALA A 297 -4.79 -19.27 -24.55
C ALA A 297 -4.78 -19.16 -23.01
N ASP A 298 -5.96 -19.05 -22.38
CA ASP A 298 -6.07 -18.98 -20.92
C ASP A 298 -5.52 -20.26 -20.25
N MET A 299 -5.76 -21.41 -20.88
CA MET A 299 -5.25 -22.70 -20.42
C MET A 299 -3.72 -22.78 -20.52
N GLU A 300 -3.11 -22.21 -21.57
CA GLU A 300 -1.66 -22.18 -21.72
C GLU A 300 -1.01 -21.26 -20.67
N TYR A 301 -1.54 -20.05 -20.50
CA TYR A 301 -1.08 -19.10 -19.49
C TYR A 301 -1.24 -19.66 -18.06
N SER A 302 -2.35 -20.35 -17.80
CA SER A 302 -2.58 -21.06 -16.54
C SER A 302 -1.53 -22.15 -16.28
N LYS A 303 -1.17 -22.94 -17.31
CA LYS A 303 -0.08 -23.93 -17.21
C LYS A 303 1.28 -23.28 -16.95
N LYS A 304 1.59 -22.14 -17.58
CA LYS A 304 2.84 -21.39 -17.33
C LYS A 304 2.93 -20.96 -15.87
N LEU A 305 1.84 -20.41 -15.30
CA LEU A 305 1.81 -20.06 -13.88
C LEU A 305 1.98 -21.29 -12.99
N GLN A 306 1.26 -22.38 -13.28
CA GLN A 306 1.37 -23.63 -12.52
C GLN A 306 2.81 -24.16 -12.49
N LYS A 307 3.54 -24.08 -13.60
CA LYS A 307 4.96 -24.44 -13.67
C LYS A 307 5.81 -23.57 -12.74
N LEU A 308 5.62 -22.24 -12.75
CA LEU A 308 6.37 -21.33 -11.86
C LEU A 308 6.12 -21.63 -10.37
N PHE A 309 4.89 -22.01 -10.00
CA PHE A 309 4.62 -22.50 -8.63
C PHE A 309 5.40 -23.78 -8.32
N SER A 310 5.46 -24.74 -9.24
CA SER A 310 6.19 -26.01 -9.03
C SER A 310 7.70 -25.80 -8.90
N GLU A 311 8.23 -24.74 -9.50
CA GLU A 311 9.64 -24.31 -9.40
C GLU A 311 9.93 -23.42 -8.18
N ASN A 312 8.95 -23.20 -7.29
CA ASN A 312 9.06 -22.31 -6.12
C ASN A 312 9.40 -20.84 -6.48
N LYS A 313 9.03 -20.41 -7.69
CA LYS A 313 9.26 -19.04 -8.22
C LYS A 313 8.12 -18.07 -7.92
N VAL A 314 7.11 -18.49 -7.17
CA VAL A 314 5.94 -17.68 -6.83
C VAL A 314 5.84 -17.55 -5.31
N LYS A 315 5.76 -16.31 -4.83
CA LYS A 315 5.50 -15.96 -3.42
C LYS A 315 4.23 -15.13 -3.35
N ILE A 316 3.35 -15.45 -2.42
CA ILE A 316 2.03 -14.81 -2.33
C ILE A 316 1.75 -14.38 -0.90
N LYS A 317 1.29 -13.14 -0.76
CA LYS A 317 0.67 -12.63 0.45
C LYS A 317 -0.76 -12.21 0.14
N ILE A 318 -1.70 -12.60 0.99
CA ILE A 318 -3.12 -12.30 0.84
C ILE A 318 -3.65 -11.64 2.09
N TYR A 319 -4.45 -10.60 1.90
CA TYR A 319 -5.22 -9.91 2.93
C TYR A 319 -6.70 -10.05 2.63
N GLY A 320 -7.49 -10.47 3.62
CA GLY A 320 -8.92 -10.72 3.47
C GLY A 320 -9.26 -12.09 2.89
N GLY A 321 -10.45 -12.57 3.24
CA GLY A 321 -10.86 -13.95 3.02
C GLY A 321 -10.67 -14.83 4.27
N PRO A 322 -11.25 -16.04 4.29
CA PRO A 322 -11.08 -17.02 5.35
C PRO A 322 -9.62 -17.40 5.53
N VAL A 323 -9.15 -17.23 6.76
CA VAL A 323 -7.78 -17.53 7.19
C VAL A 323 -7.36 -18.96 6.81
N GLU A 324 -8.28 -19.93 6.93
CA GLU A 324 -8.03 -21.34 6.60
C GLU A 324 -7.63 -21.57 5.14
N LEU A 325 -8.14 -20.75 4.22
CA LEU A 325 -7.80 -20.82 2.80
C LEU A 325 -6.56 -19.97 2.50
N GLY A 326 -6.43 -18.80 3.13
CA GLY A 326 -5.25 -17.93 2.99
C GLY A 326 -3.96 -18.65 3.35
N ASN A 327 -3.93 -19.40 4.45
CA ASN A 327 -2.76 -20.17 4.89
C ASN A 327 -2.36 -21.30 3.92
N LYS A 328 -3.25 -21.70 3.01
CA LYS A 328 -2.99 -22.75 2.01
C LYS A 328 -2.47 -22.19 0.69
N VAL A 329 -2.34 -20.87 0.53
CA VAL A 329 -1.86 -20.22 -0.71
C VAL A 329 -0.33 -20.24 -0.80
N THR A 330 0.24 -21.43 -0.66
CA THR A 330 1.66 -21.74 -0.88
C THR A 330 1.87 -22.62 -2.13
N SER A 331 0.78 -22.97 -2.82
CA SER A 331 0.78 -23.80 -4.03
C SER A 331 -0.25 -23.29 -5.03
N TYR A 332 -0.09 -23.67 -6.31
CA TYR A 332 -1.06 -23.34 -7.36
C TYR A 332 -2.48 -23.81 -7.00
N LYS A 333 -2.63 -25.05 -6.52
CA LYS A 333 -3.94 -25.58 -6.09
C LYS A 333 -4.53 -24.78 -4.93
N GLY A 334 -3.71 -24.34 -3.98
CA GLY A 334 -4.12 -23.48 -2.87
C GLY A 334 -4.60 -22.12 -3.34
N PHE A 335 -3.85 -21.48 -4.24
CA PHE A 335 -4.23 -20.23 -4.89
C PHE A 335 -5.58 -20.36 -5.61
N ILE A 336 -5.74 -21.38 -6.46
CA ILE A 336 -6.99 -21.62 -7.20
C ILE A 336 -8.17 -21.82 -6.26
N LYS A 337 -8.03 -22.62 -5.20
CA LYS A 337 -9.07 -22.79 -4.17
C LYS A 337 -9.44 -21.49 -3.48
N PHE A 338 -8.45 -20.63 -3.17
CA PHE A 338 -8.71 -19.35 -2.55
C PHE A 338 -9.50 -18.42 -3.48
N VAL A 339 -9.13 -18.36 -4.75
CA VAL A 339 -9.83 -17.51 -5.73
C VAL A 339 -11.26 -18.02 -5.98
N GLN A 340 -11.45 -19.34 -6.09
CA GLN A 340 -12.74 -20.02 -6.31
C GLN A 340 -13.72 -19.91 -5.14
N MET A 341 -13.32 -19.32 -4.03
CA MET A 341 -14.10 -19.32 -2.81
C MET A 341 -15.53 -18.80 -3.02
N PRO A 342 -16.57 -19.55 -2.56
CA PRO A 342 -17.70 -19.85 -3.44
C PRO A 342 -18.92 -18.95 -3.31
N THR A 343 -19.03 -18.07 -2.30
CA THR A 343 -20.17 -17.16 -2.17
C THR A 343 -19.78 -15.73 -1.85
N ALA A 344 -20.46 -14.78 -2.48
CA ALA A 344 -20.36 -13.35 -2.17
C ALA A 344 -20.62 -13.06 -0.69
N GLU A 345 -21.51 -13.82 -0.04
CA GLU A 345 -21.75 -13.74 1.41
C GLU A 345 -20.49 -14.06 2.24
N THR A 346 -19.80 -15.17 1.93
CA THR A 346 -18.58 -15.56 2.65
C THR A 346 -17.48 -14.53 2.44
N LEU A 347 -17.34 -14.04 1.21
CA LEU A 347 -16.40 -12.98 0.86
C LEU A 347 -16.67 -11.71 1.67
N THR A 348 -17.91 -11.24 1.71
CA THR A 348 -18.30 -10.05 2.47
C THR A 348 -18.01 -10.21 3.97
N LYS A 349 -18.33 -11.37 4.55
CA LYS A 349 -18.08 -11.66 5.98
C LYS A 349 -16.61 -11.71 6.36
N THR A 350 -15.76 -12.16 5.44
CA THR A 350 -14.32 -12.35 5.68
C THR A 350 -13.46 -11.24 5.08
N SER A 351 -14.11 -10.18 4.62
CA SER A 351 -13.46 -9.02 4.05
C SER A 351 -12.74 -8.21 5.13
N VAL A 352 -11.64 -7.58 4.74
CA VAL A 352 -10.84 -6.70 5.59
C VAL A 352 -10.66 -5.35 4.89
N PRO A 353 -10.24 -4.29 5.58
CA PRO A 353 -9.78 -3.08 4.93
C PRO A 353 -8.71 -3.40 3.89
N VAL A 354 -8.93 -3.02 2.63
CA VAL A 354 -7.95 -3.22 1.54
C VAL A 354 -7.43 -1.91 0.98
N SER A 355 -8.20 -0.83 1.07
CA SER A 355 -7.77 0.49 0.64
C SER A 355 -8.48 1.59 1.42
N TYR A 356 -7.94 2.81 1.41
CA TYR A 356 -8.55 3.96 2.07
C TYR A 356 -8.24 5.28 1.35
N LYS A 357 -9.04 6.30 1.68
CA LYS A 357 -8.89 7.67 1.21
C LYS A 357 -8.84 8.62 2.39
N VAL A 358 -7.98 9.63 2.32
CA VAL A 358 -7.89 10.67 3.34
C VAL A 358 -8.32 12.02 2.80
N ARG A 359 -8.99 12.80 3.63
CA ARG A 359 -9.38 14.18 3.34
C ARG A 359 -8.81 15.10 4.41
N ARG A 360 -8.53 16.35 4.04
CA ARG A 360 -8.22 17.41 4.99
C ARG A 360 -9.43 17.61 5.90
N LEU A 361 -9.22 17.60 7.22
CA LEU A 361 -10.32 17.80 8.16
C LEU A 361 -10.91 19.22 8.05
N LYS A 362 -10.06 20.20 7.76
CA LYS A 362 -10.41 21.62 7.61
C LYS A 362 -11.49 21.84 6.54
N ASP A 363 -11.28 21.33 5.33
CA ASP A 363 -12.10 21.68 4.16
C ASP A 363 -12.65 20.49 3.36
N ASN A 364 -12.46 19.26 3.87
CA ASN A 364 -12.85 18.02 3.21
C ASN A 364 -12.16 17.75 1.86
N THR A 365 -11.13 18.47 1.46
CA THR A 365 -10.45 18.19 0.18
C THR A 365 -9.75 16.84 0.23
N LEU A 366 -9.90 16.05 -0.83
CA LEU A 366 -9.20 14.79 -0.99
C LEU A 366 -7.70 15.06 -1.12
N VAL A 367 -6.89 14.32 -0.36
CA VAL A 367 -5.43 14.40 -0.48
C VAL A 367 -4.94 13.37 -1.47
N ASP A 368 -4.35 13.82 -2.57
CA ASP A 368 -3.56 12.97 -3.45
C ASP A 368 -2.16 12.82 -2.83
N VAL A 369 -1.84 11.60 -2.39
CA VAL A 369 -0.59 11.29 -1.68
C VAL A 369 0.49 10.89 -2.69
N LEU A 370 1.61 11.62 -2.66
CA LEU A 370 2.81 11.26 -3.40
C LEU A 370 3.84 10.70 -2.41
N ASP A 371 4.49 9.60 -2.80
CA ASP A 371 5.62 9.02 -2.07
C ASP A 371 6.74 8.71 -3.08
N THR A 372 7.92 8.40 -2.57
CA THR A 372 9.08 8.03 -3.38
C THR A 372 9.45 6.57 -3.20
N TYR A 373 10.02 6.01 -4.26
CA TYR A 373 10.65 4.70 -4.28
C TYR A 373 11.91 4.75 -5.14
N THR A 374 12.83 3.80 -4.93
CA THR A 374 13.94 3.60 -5.85
C THR A 374 13.65 2.48 -6.83
N GLU A 375 14.12 2.61 -8.07
CA GLU A 375 14.24 1.52 -9.03
C GLU A 375 15.67 1.47 -9.56
N SER A 376 16.15 0.27 -9.88
CA SER A 376 17.43 0.08 -10.55
C SER A 376 17.23 -0.36 -12.00
N LYS A 377 18.02 0.17 -12.92
CA LYS A 377 18.04 -0.22 -14.34
C LYS A 377 19.46 -0.25 -14.90
N LEU A 378 19.68 -1.08 -15.91
CA LEU A 378 20.95 -1.11 -16.64
C LEU A 378 20.95 -0.02 -17.71
N VAL A 379 22.03 0.75 -17.77
CA VAL A 379 22.21 1.87 -18.72
C VAL A 379 23.62 1.82 -19.29
N LEU A 380 23.75 2.01 -20.60
CA LEU A 380 25.04 2.16 -21.26
C LEU A 380 25.53 3.61 -21.17
N ARG A 381 26.76 3.82 -20.71
CA ARG A 381 27.43 5.14 -20.62
C ARG A 381 28.87 5.03 -21.10
N ASP A 382 29.45 6.16 -21.48
CA ASP A 382 30.86 6.23 -21.86
C ASP A 382 31.81 5.86 -20.71
#